data_AF-A0A842PKD5-F1
#
_entry.id   AF-A0A842PKD5-F1
#
_cell.length_a   1.000
_cell.length_b   1.000
_cell.length_c   1.000
_cell.angle_alpha   90.00
_cell.angle_beta   90.00
_cell.angle_gamma   90.00
#
_symmetry.space_group_name_H-M   'P 1'
#
loop_
_entity.id
_entity.type
_entity.pdbx_description
1 polymer ?
#
loop_
_entity_poly.entity_id
_entity_poly.type
_entity_poly.pdbx_seq_one_letter_code
_entity_poly.pdbx_strand_id
1 'polypeptide(L)' 'MALSLPDVQASSPDIKINLTRVGVKNVKKLVEVARAGGKRPELLISAFFNIVDFPGDIKGANMNGNFEAMY' A
#
# COMPACT_ATOMS: atom_id res chain seq x y z
N MET A 1 -13.56 34.63 -14.11
CA MET A 1 -14.14 33.29 -14.30
C MET A 1 -13.12 32.27 -13.80
N ALA A 2 -13.51 31.36 -12.92
CA ALA A 2 -12.59 30.33 -12.40
C ALA A 2 -12.38 29.25 -13.47
N LEU A 3 -11.12 28.89 -13.71
CA LEU A 3 -10.76 27.80 -14.61
C LEU A 3 -11.15 26.47 -13.94
N SER A 4 -12.02 25.69 -14.58
CA SER A 4 -12.29 24.31 -14.15
C SER A 4 -11.06 23.47 -14.47
N LEU A 5 -10.43 22.92 -13.42
CA LEU A 5 -9.33 21.98 -13.59
C LEU A 5 -9.91 20.59 -13.86
N PRO A 6 -9.38 19.86 -14.85
CA PRO A 6 -9.85 18.52 -15.14
C PRO A 6 -9.50 17.58 -13.97
N ASP A 7 -10.40 16.63 -13.69
CA ASP A 7 -10.06 15.50 -12.83
C ASP A 7 -9.06 14.61 -13.57
N VAL A 8 -7.79 14.80 -13.23
CA VAL A 8 -6.69 14.07 -13.85
C VAL A 8 -6.82 12.57 -13.58
N GLN A 9 -7.35 12.14 -12.43
CA GLN A 9 -7.47 10.73 -12.05
C GLN A 9 -8.65 10.02 -12.72
N ALA A 10 -9.70 10.76 -13.11
CA ALA A 10 -10.89 10.18 -13.75
C ALA A 10 -10.68 9.76 -15.22
N SER A 11 -9.63 10.26 -15.88
CA SER A 11 -9.32 9.95 -17.27
C SER A 11 -8.28 8.83 -17.39
N SER A 12 -8.32 8.08 -18.48
CA SER A 12 -7.30 7.05 -18.77
C SER A 12 -5.91 7.68 -19.01
N PRO A 13 -4.80 6.95 -18.72
CA PRO A 13 -3.46 7.38 -19.07
C PRO A 13 -3.24 7.42 -20.59
N ASP A 14 -2.56 8.46 -21.08
CA ASP A 14 -2.13 8.55 -22.49
C ASP A 14 -1.05 7.49 -22.82
N ILE A 15 -0.24 7.14 -21.82
CA ILE A 15 0.76 6.07 -21.90
C ILE A 15 0.44 5.04 -20.83
N LYS A 16 0.15 3.81 -21.25
CA LYS A 16 -0.23 2.71 -20.36
C LYS A 16 1.00 1.87 -20.02
N ILE A 17 1.42 1.90 -18.76
CA ILE A 17 2.60 1.17 -18.28
C ILE A 17 2.17 0.36 -17.05
N ASN A 18 2.37 -0.96 -17.12
CA ASN A 18 2.19 -1.81 -15.95
C ASN A 18 3.37 -1.61 -14.99
N LEU A 19 3.08 -1.40 -13.72
CA LEU A 19 4.09 -1.31 -12.68
C LEU A 19 3.99 -2.55 -11.80
N THR A 20 5.06 -3.33 -11.73
CA THR A 20 5.17 -4.37 -10.73
C THR A 20 5.70 -3.76 -9.44
N ARG A 21 5.19 -4.25 -8.31
CA ARG A 21 5.69 -3.91 -6.98
C ARG A 21 5.53 -2.44 -6.54
N VAL A 22 4.32 -1.90 -6.65
CA VAL A 22 3.95 -0.58 -6.12
C VAL A 22 3.44 -0.71 -4.69
N GLY A 23 3.87 0.15 -3.78
CA GLY A 23 3.38 0.16 -2.41
C GLY A 23 4.37 0.79 -1.43
N VAL A 24 4.25 0.44 -0.15
CA VAL A 24 5.04 1.01 0.95
C VAL A 24 6.07 0.04 1.48
N LYS A 25 7.19 0.58 1.92
CA LYS A 25 8.30 -0.17 2.54
C LYS A 25 8.61 0.43 3.91
N ASN A 26 9.23 -0.36 4.78
CA ASN A 26 9.67 0.09 6.11
C ASN A 26 8.52 0.58 7.01
N VAL A 27 7.32 0.00 6.85
CA VAL A 27 6.20 0.26 7.75
C VAL A 27 6.47 -0.49 9.05
N LYS A 28 6.71 0.25 10.14
CA LYS A 28 7.01 -0.34 11.44
C LYS A 28 5.73 -0.60 12.22
N LYS A 29 5.50 -1.84 12.65
CA LYS A 29 4.35 -2.24 13.46
C LYS A 29 4.80 -3.10 14.64
N LEU A 30 4.14 -2.90 15.78
CA LEU A 30 4.25 -3.82 16.92
C LEU A 30 3.51 -5.10 16.56
N VAL A 31 4.18 -6.24 16.70
CA VAL A 31 3.62 -7.55 16.42
C VAL A 31 3.81 -8.47 17.61
N GLU A 32 2.83 -9.34 17.80
CA GLU A 32 2.90 -10.42 18.76
C GLU A 32 3.18 -11.73 18.01
N VAL A 33 4.25 -12.43 18.40
CA VAL A 33 4.63 -13.71 17.80
C VAL A 33 4.35 -14.82 18.80
N ALA A 34 3.40 -15.69 18.45
CA ALA A 34 3.04 -16.84 19.25
C ALA A 34 4.21 -17.82 19.39
N ARG A 35 4.40 -18.34 20.59
CA ARG A 35 5.45 -19.34 20.88
C ARG A 35 4.86 -20.72 21.10
N ALA A 36 5.60 -21.73 20.65
CA ALA A 36 5.23 -23.13 20.82
C ALA A 36 5.00 -23.48 22.30
N GLY A 37 4.05 -24.39 22.54
CA GLY A 37 3.72 -24.87 23.88
C GLY A 37 2.99 -23.84 24.75
N GLY A 38 2.28 -22.88 24.15
CA GLY A 38 1.45 -21.90 24.88
C GLY A 38 2.26 -20.93 25.75
N LYS A 39 3.56 -20.78 25.49
CA LYS A 39 4.42 -19.83 26.21
C LYS A 39 3.96 -18.41 25.91
N ARG A 40 4.22 -17.49 26.85
CA ARG A 40 3.96 -16.04 26.68
C ARG A 40 4.48 -15.58 25.30
N PRO A 41 3.68 -14.93 24.46
CA PRO A 41 4.13 -14.45 23.15
C PRO A 41 5.27 -13.42 23.23
N GLU A 42 6.03 -13.27 22.14
CA GLU A 42 7.08 -12.25 22.02
C GLU A 42 6.55 -10.99 21.33
N LEU A 43 6.80 -9.83 21.93
CA LEU A 43 6.45 -8.53 21.35
C LEU A 43 7.66 -7.97 20.62
N LEU A 44 7.50 -7.72 19.33
CA LEU A 44 8.57 -7.26 18.44
C LEU A 44 8.10 -6.06 17.62
N ILE A 45 9.04 -5.21 17.20
CA ILE A 45 8.78 -4.21 16.15
C ILE A 45 9.27 -4.80 14.84
N SER A 46 8.34 -5.08 13.92
CA SER A 46 8.65 -5.60 12.59
C SER A 46 8.49 -4.51 11.53
N ALA A 47 9.30 -4.60 10.46
CA ALA A 47 9.22 -3.74 9.29
C ALA A 47 8.57 -4.49 8.13
N PHE A 48 7.48 -3.97 7.61
CA PHE A 48 6.71 -4.60 6.56
C PHE A 48 6.91 -3.95 5.19
N PHE A 49 6.67 -4.76 4.16
CA PHE A 49 6.56 -4.37 2.76
C PHE A 49 5.15 -4.73 2.27
N ASN A 50 4.30 -3.73 2.03
CA ASN A 50 3.00 -3.94 1.38
C ASN A 50 3.13 -3.47 -0.05
N ILE A 51 2.94 -4.39 -0.96
CA ILE A 51 3.32 -4.22 -2.34
C ILE A 51 2.30 -4.97 -3.20
N VAL A 52 1.82 -4.33 -4.26
CA VAL A 52 0.89 -4.89 -5.24
C VAL A 52 1.40 -4.68 -6.66
N ASP A 53 0.89 -5.47 -7.60
CA ASP A 53 1.01 -5.15 -9.01
C ASP A 53 -0.06 -4.12 -9.39
N PHE A 54 0.32 -3.17 -10.23
CA PHE A 54 -0.48 -2.03 -10.59
C PHE A 54 -0.72 -2.01 -12.11
N PRO A 55 -1.97 -2.19 -12.56
CA PRO A 55 -2.29 -2.23 -13.97
C PRO A 55 -2.15 -0.83 -14.60
N GLY A 56 -1.68 -0.78 -15.84
CA GLY A 56 -1.34 0.47 -16.52
C GLY A 56 -2.52 1.26 -17.07
N ASP A 57 -3.75 0.85 -16.81
CA ASP A 57 -4.99 1.52 -17.22
C ASP A 57 -5.48 2.57 -16.20
N ILE A 58 -4.88 2.60 -15.01
CA ILE A 58 -5.16 3.56 -13.95
C ILE A 58 -3.92 4.42 -13.65
N LYS A 59 -4.14 5.66 -13.19
CA LYS A 59 -3.08 6.67 -13.03
C LYS A 59 -2.38 6.67 -11.68
N GLY A 60 -3.00 6.10 -10.65
CA GLY A 60 -2.43 6.07 -9.31
C GLY A 60 -2.93 4.90 -8.48
N ALA A 61 -2.04 4.41 -7.60
CA ALA A 61 -2.38 3.41 -6.59
C ALA A 61 -3.00 4.10 -5.36
N ASN A 62 -4.03 3.49 -4.77
CA ASN A 62 -4.51 3.93 -3.47
C ASN A 62 -3.54 3.49 -2.38
N MET A 63 -2.64 4.40 -2.02
CA MET A 63 -1.59 4.14 -1.03
C MET A 63 -2.14 3.99 0.39
N ASN A 64 -3.26 4.65 0.73
CA ASN A 64 -3.87 4.54 2.05
C ASN A 64 -4.32 3.10 2.36
N GLY A 65 -4.78 2.37 1.34
CA GLY A 65 -5.16 0.96 1.47
C GLY A 65 -4.03 0.06 2.01
N ASN A 66 -2.76 0.42 1.79
CA ASN A 66 -1.63 -0.32 2.34
C ASN A 66 -1.53 -0.20 3.87
N PHE A 67 -1.98 0.91 4.43
CA PHE A 67 -1.98 1.14 5.88
C PHE A 67 -3.28 0.65 6.52
N GLU A 68 -4.42 0.82 5.84
CA GLU A 68 -5.72 0.30 6.28
C GLU A 68 -5.71 -1.23 6.42
N ALA A 69 -5.04 -1.95 5.52
CA ALA A 69 -4.87 -3.40 5.64
C ALA A 69 -4.03 -3.83 6.87
N MET A 70 -3.36 -2.88 7.54
CA MET A 70 -2.51 -3.08 8.72
C MET A 70 -3.03 -2.38 9.97
N TYR A 71 -4.26 -1.89 9.93
CA TYR A 71 -4.94 -1.37 11.11
C TYR A 71 -5.44 -2.51 12.01
#